data_AF-A0A1S3DP54-F1
#
_entry.id   AF-A0A1S3DP54-F1
#
_cell.length_a   1.000
_cell.length_b   1.000
_cell.length_c   1.000
_cell.angle_alpha   90.00
_cell.angle_beta   90.00
_cell.angle_gamma   90.00
#
_symmetry.space_group_name_H-M   'P 1'
#
loop_
_entity.id
_entity.type
_entity.pdbx_description
1 polymer ?
#
loop_
_entity_poly.entity_id
_entity_poly.type
_entity_poly.pdbx_seq_one_letter_code
_entity_poly.pdbx_strand_id
1 'polypeptide(L)'
;MTSGSSKKSKFTFPKTMIELGYNFDENGELKKIDKSTGDLTKNPFEFHISDDADHNQKHYEALGEAITNYVYDLLTEEGLDKVRVPPVQPNSDPTLSSFIFTSPDYEKSEKLMVLIHGSGVVRAGQWARSIIINKDLKSGTQLSYIRKAKDEGYGVIVMNTNDNTRDGVRIPVSKLFGRYGKFVFYLHIIIINKDLKSGTQLSYIRKAKDEGYGVIVMNTNDNTRDGVRIP
;
A
#
# COMPACT_ATOMS: atom_id res chain seq x y z
N MET A 1 17.71 -32.95 7.84
CA MET A 1 16.62 -32.05 8.27
C MET A 1 15.94 -31.55 7.01
N THR A 2 14.75 -32.09 6.76
CA THR A 2 14.04 -32.04 5.49
C THR A 2 13.46 -30.64 5.22
N SER A 3 13.67 -30.21 3.98
CA SER A 3 13.13 -29.01 3.36
C SER A 3 11.59 -28.99 3.43
N GLY A 4 11.05 -27.88 3.95
CA GLY A 4 9.62 -27.59 3.91
C GLY A 4 9.16 -27.33 2.48
N SER A 5 8.60 -28.35 1.84
CA SER A 5 7.88 -28.24 0.57
C SER A 5 6.65 -27.33 0.76
N SER A 6 6.59 -26.20 0.06
CA SER A 6 5.39 -25.36 0.02
C SER A 6 4.29 -26.13 -0.71
N LYS A 7 3.25 -26.56 0.02
CA LYS A 7 2.02 -27.08 -0.60
C LYS A 7 1.45 -26.00 -1.53
N LYS A 8 1.49 -26.22 -2.84
CA LYS A 8 0.68 -25.47 -3.79
C LYS A 8 -0.79 -25.56 -3.36
N SER A 9 -1.46 -24.41 -3.25
CA SER A 9 -2.87 -24.30 -2.84
C SER A 9 -3.77 -25.15 -3.74
N LYS A 10 -4.72 -25.88 -3.13
CA LYS A 10 -5.76 -26.65 -3.83
C LYS A 10 -6.92 -25.76 -4.35
N PHE A 11 -6.99 -24.51 -3.89
CA PHE A 11 -8.05 -23.56 -4.22
C PHE A 11 -7.53 -22.47 -5.15
N THR A 12 -8.33 -22.17 -6.18
CA THR A 12 -8.14 -21.05 -7.10
C THR A 12 -9.30 -20.09 -6.91
N PHE A 13 -9.01 -18.84 -6.60
CA PHE A 13 -10.02 -17.78 -6.46
C PHE A 13 -9.96 -16.83 -7.67
N PRO A 14 -11.09 -16.21 -8.04
CA PRO A 14 -11.09 -15.10 -8.99
C PRO A 14 -10.23 -13.92 -8.52
N LYS A 15 -9.86 -13.03 -9.45
CA LYS A 15 -8.91 -11.93 -9.19
C LYS A 15 -9.59 -10.57 -8.99
N THR A 16 -10.86 -10.44 -9.33
CA THR A 16 -11.61 -9.18 -9.24
C THR A 16 -12.63 -9.22 -8.11
N MET A 17 -12.95 -8.06 -7.54
CA MET A 17 -13.94 -7.97 -6.46
C MET A 17 -15.31 -8.45 -6.93
N ILE A 18 -15.70 -8.07 -8.16
CA ILE A 18 -16.99 -8.45 -8.76
C ILE A 18 -17.12 -9.98 -8.88
N GLU A 19 -16.09 -10.67 -9.39
CA GLU A 19 -16.11 -12.13 -9.50
C GLU A 19 -16.08 -12.83 -8.13
N LEU A 20 -15.47 -12.19 -7.11
CA LEU A 20 -15.54 -12.62 -5.72
C LEU A 20 -16.91 -12.32 -5.08
N GLY A 21 -17.79 -11.62 -5.77
CA GLY A 21 -19.15 -11.31 -5.32
C GLY A 21 -19.23 -10.09 -4.41
N TYR A 22 -18.32 -9.12 -4.57
CA TYR A 22 -18.29 -7.89 -3.77
C TYR A 22 -18.09 -6.64 -4.62
N ASN A 23 -18.68 -5.52 -4.18
CA ASN A 23 -18.34 -4.19 -4.66
C ASN A 23 -18.54 -3.15 -3.54
N PHE A 24 -18.02 -1.95 -3.72
CA PHE A 24 -18.29 -0.84 -2.82
C PHE A 24 -19.58 -0.13 -3.21
N ASP A 25 -20.37 0.26 -2.21
CA ASP A 25 -21.51 1.14 -2.41
C ASP A 25 -21.09 2.62 -2.51
N GLU A 26 -22.08 3.51 -2.66
CA GLU A 26 -21.88 4.96 -2.74
C GLU A 26 -21.24 5.58 -1.49
N ASN A 27 -21.32 4.92 -0.34
CA ASN A 27 -20.70 5.35 0.91
C ASN A 27 -19.26 4.79 1.06
N GLY A 28 -18.83 3.95 0.11
CA GLY A 28 -17.54 3.27 0.16
C GLY A 28 -17.51 2.09 1.12
N GLU A 29 -18.66 1.51 1.48
CA GLU A 29 -18.75 0.30 2.30
C GLU A 29 -18.76 -0.94 1.39
N LEU A 30 -18.01 -1.99 1.76
CA LEU A 30 -17.95 -3.21 0.96
C LEU A 30 -19.23 -4.04 1.16
N LYS A 31 -19.96 -4.30 0.07
CA LYS A 31 -21.20 -5.06 0.07
C LYS A 31 -21.13 -6.28 -0.84
N LYS A 32 -21.92 -7.30 -0.53
CA LYS A 32 -22.11 -8.46 -1.40
C LYS A 32 -22.93 -8.08 -2.62
N ILE A 33 -22.60 -8.71 -3.75
CA ILE A 33 -23.38 -8.67 -4.99
C ILE A 33 -24.34 -9.85 -4.98
N ASP A 34 -25.59 -9.61 -5.37
CA ASP A 34 -26.55 -10.66 -5.68
C ASP A 34 -26.16 -11.34 -6.99
N LYS A 35 -25.86 -12.64 -6.97
CA LYS A 35 -25.41 -13.38 -8.16
C LYS A 35 -26.50 -13.52 -9.23
N SER A 36 -27.76 -13.40 -8.86
CA SER A 36 -28.90 -13.53 -9.78
C SER A 36 -29.21 -12.22 -10.50
N THR A 37 -29.06 -11.07 -9.84
CA THR A 37 -29.36 -9.77 -10.44
C THR A 37 -28.12 -8.98 -10.87
N GLY A 38 -26.96 -9.25 -10.26
CA GLY A 38 -25.73 -8.46 -10.43
C GLY A 38 -25.70 -7.18 -9.60
N ASP A 39 -26.75 -6.92 -8.81
CA ASP A 39 -26.87 -5.68 -8.03
C ASP A 39 -26.19 -5.80 -6.66
N LEU A 40 -25.82 -4.65 -6.11
CA LEU A 40 -25.36 -4.57 -4.73
C LEU A 40 -26.50 -4.87 -3.75
N THR A 41 -26.22 -5.75 -2.80
CA THR A 41 -27.08 -6.00 -1.65
C THR A 41 -26.71 -5.07 -0.50
N LYS A 42 -27.49 -5.12 0.58
CA LYS A 42 -27.13 -4.45 1.85
C LYS A 42 -26.21 -5.29 2.74
N ASN A 43 -25.90 -6.53 2.34
CA ASN A 43 -25.16 -7.47 3.16
C ASN A 43 -23.66 -7.14 3.16
N PRO A 44 -23.00 -7.08 4.34
CA PRO A 44 -21.57 -6.80 4.43
C PRO A 44 -20.72 -8.02 4.04
N PHE A 45 -19.40 -7.86 4.13
CA PHE A 45 -18.45 -8.96 4.03
C PHE A 45 -18.75 -10.10 5.01
N GLU A 46 -18.58 -11.34 4.55
CA GLU A 46 -18.66 -12.55 5.37
C GLU A 46 -17.35 -13.33 5.27
N PHE A 47 -16.70 -13.57 6.41
CA PHE A 47 -15.45 -14.34 6.45
C PHE A 47 -15.70 -15.84 6.36
N HIS A 48 -16.74 -16.33 7.05
CA HIS A 48 -17.07 -17.76 7.13
C HIS A 48 -18.01 -18.17 5.99
N ILE A 49 -17.44 -18.37 4.80
CA ILE A 49 -18.21 -18.77 3.60
C ILE A 49 -18.24 -20.30 3.39
N SER A 50 -17.43 -21.04 4.13
CA SER A 50 -17.42 -22.51 4.17
C SER A 50 -16.95 -23.04 5.53
N ASP A 51 -17.10 -24.35 5.75
CA ASP A 51 -16.57 -25.03 6.95
C ASP A 51 -15.04 -25.19 6.94
N ASP A 52 -14.37 -24.90 5.81
CA ASP A 52 -12.93 -25.01 5.66
C ASP A 52 -12.24 -23.67 5.97
N ALA A 53 -11.52 -23.63 7.09
CA ALA A 53 -10.79 -22.45 7.53
C ALA A 53 -9.71 -21.98 6.52
N ASP A 54 -9.05 -22.89 5.80
CA ASP A 54 -8.05 -22.55 4.78
C ASP A 54 -8.71 -21.91 3.55
N HIS A 55 -9.91 -22.39 3.19
CA HIS A 55 -10.71 -21.80 2.12
C HIS A 55 -11.14 -20.36 2.47
N ASN A 56 -11.67 -20.15 3.68
CA ASN A 56 -12.10 -18.82 4.15
C ASN A 56 -10.94 -17.82 4.19
N GLN A 57 -9.78 -18.25 4.70
CA GLN A 57 -8.58 -17.42 4.76
C GLN A 57 -8.09 -17.02 3.36
N LYS A 58 -8.05 -17.96 2.42
CA LYS A 58 -7.63 -17.68 1.04
C LYS A 58 -8.61 -16.80 0.27
N HIS A 59 -9.91 -16.97 0.51
CA HIS A 59 -10.93 -16.08 -0.03
C HIS A 59 -10.73 -14.63 0.45
N TYR A 60 -10.48 -14.45 1.76
CA TYR A 60 -10.17 -13.14 2.35
C TYR A 60 -8.87 -12.54 1.77
N GLU A 61 -7.84 -13.35 1.54
CA GLU A 61 -6.60 -12.92 0.91
C GLU A 61 -6.83 -12.46 -0.54
N ALA A 62 -7.54 -13.25 -1.33
CA ALA A 62 -7.89 -12.94 -2.71
C ALA A 62 -8.71 -11.64 -2.82
N LEU A 63 -9.69 -11.46 -1.94
CA LEU A 63 -10.47 -10.22 -1.86
C LEU A 63 -9.59 -9.02 -1.53
N GLY A 64 -8.66 -9.17 -0.58
CA GLY A 64 -7.72 -8.11 -0.24
C GLY A 64 -6.74 -7.73 -1.36
N GLU A 65 -6.35 -8.69 -2.20
CA GLU A 65 -5.56 -8.43 -3.42
C GLU A 65 -6.40 -7.70 -4.48
N ALA A 66 -7.66 -8.12 -4.68
CA ALA A 66 -8.58 -7.45 -5.58
C ALA A 66 -8.85 -5.99 -5.17
N ILE A 67 -9.07 -5.76 -3.87
CA ILE A 67 -9.22 -4.41 -3.27
C ILE A 67 -7.96 -3.57 -3.48
N THR A 68 -6.78 -4.18 -3.43
CA THR A 68 -5.52 -3.46 -3.67
C THR A 68 -5.49 -2.84 -5.07
N ASN A 69 -5.92 -3.59 -6.09
CA ASN A 69 -6.00 -3.07 -7.45
C ASN A 69 -7.06 -1.98 -7.57
N TYR A 70 -8.23 -2.18 -6.96
CA TYR A 70 -9.27 -1.15 -6.93
C TYR A 70 -8.82 0.15 -6.28
N VAL A 71 -8.06 0.08 -5.18
CA VAL A 71 -7.48 1.29 -4.55
C VAL A 71 -6.47 1.99 -5.47
N TYR A 72 -5.69 1.25 -6.28
CA TYR A 72 -4.82 1.87 -7.28
C TYR A 72 -5.59 2.62 -8.36
N ASP A 73 -6.73 2.07 -8.78
CA ASP A 73 -7.62 2.74 -9.74
C ASP A 73 -8.15 4.05 -9.12
N LEU A 74 -8.62 4.00 -7.87
CA LEU A 74 -9.05 5.20 -7.13
C LEU A 74 -7.93 6.23 -6.98
N LEU A 75 -6.68 5.84 -6.73
CA LEU A 75 -5.55 6.79 -6.69
C LEU A 75 -5.33 7.47 -8.05
N THR A 76 -5.55 6.75 -9.14
CA THR A 76 -5.45 7.28 -10.50
C THR A 76 -6.60 8.23 -10.80
N GLU A 77 -7.82 7.89 -10.36
CA GLU A 77 -9.00 8.76 -10.44
C GLU A 77 -8.86 10.04 -9.60
N GLU A 78 -8.14 9.98 -8.47
CA GLU A 78 -7.69 11.14 -7.72
C GLU A 78 -6.60 11.94 -8.46
N GLY A 79 -6.29 11.61 -9.71
CA GLY A 79 -5.34 12.33 -10.55
C GLY A 79 -3.88 12.14 -10.11
N LEU A 80 -3.53 11.00 -9.52
CA LEU A 80 -2.14 10.64 -9.26
C LEU A 80 -1.60 9.73 -10.38
N ASP A 81 -0.38 10.00 -10.81
CA ASP A 81 0.33 9.19 -11.79
C ASP A 81 1.01 8.01 -11.11
N LYS A 82 0.80 6.80 -11.65
CA LYS A 82 1.54 5.61 -11.24
C LYS A 82 2.93 5.61 -11.87
N VAL A 83 3.91 6.12 -11.14
CA VAL A 83 5.30 6.25 -11.61
C VAL A 83 6.11 5.03 -11.19
N ARG A 84 6.72 4.38 -12.17
CA ARG A 84 7.59 3.24 -11.95
C ARG A 84 8.92 3.66 -11.32
N VAL A 85 9.35 2.95 -10.28
CA VAL A 85 10.67 3.16 -9.69
C VAL A 85 11.70 2.54 -10.62
N PRO A 86 12.75 3.29 -11.03
CA PRO A 86 13.79 2.75 -11.92
C PRO A 86 14.40 1.47 -11.36
N PRO A 87 14.61 0.44 -12.20
CA PRO A 87 15.22 -0.81 -11.77
C PRO A 87 16.64 -0.62 -11.25
N VAL A 88 17.05 -1.54 -10.37
CA VAL A 88 18.38 -1.58 -9.73
C VAL A 88 19.50 -1.92 -10.70
N GLN A 89 19.23 -2.42 -11.91
CA GLN A 89 20.27 -2.57 -12.92
C GLN A 89 19.72 -2.12 -14.28
N PRO A 90 20.52 -1.44 -15.11
CA PRO A 90 20.10 -1.02 -16.46
C PRO A 90 19.52 -2.16 -17.31
N ASN A 91 19.94 -3.40 -17.02
CA ASN A 91 19.55 -4.61 -17.77
C ASN A 91 18.69 -5.59 -16.93
N SER A 92 18.18 -5.20 -15.75
CA SER A 92 17.27 -6.08 -15.03
C SER A 92 15.88 -6.06 -15.66
N ASP A 93 15.17 -7.19 -15.55
CA ASP A 93 13.81 -7.34 -16.02
C ASP A 93 12.94 -6.14 -15.58
N PRO A 94 12.36 -5.37 -16.52
CA PRO A 94 11.48 -4.26 -16.20
C PRO A 94 10.27 -4.68 -15.35
N THR A 95 9.87 -5.95 -15.42
CA THR A 95 8.83 -6.52 -14.56
C THR A 95 9.22 -6.54 -13.08
N LEU A 96 10.52 -6.51 -12.77
CA LEU A 96 11.06 -6.56 -11.40
C LEU A 96 11.41 -5.16 -10.87
N SER A 97 10.46 -4.23 -10.95
CA SER A 97 10.55 -2.96 -10.22
C SER A 97 9.25 -2.60 -9.54
N SER A 98 9.38 -1.82 -8.47
CA SER A 98 8.25 -1.23 -7.78
C SER A 98 7.74 0.04 -8.47
N PHE A 99 6.72 0.66 -7.89
CA PHE A 99 6.12 1.91 -8.33
C PHE A 99 5.64 2.72 -7.13
N ILE A 100 5.39 4.00 -7.36
CA ILE A 100 4.77 4.94 -6.44
C ILE A 100 3.63 5.66 -7.16
N PHE A 101 2.78 6.37 -6.43
CA PHE A 101 1.86 7.33 -7.03
C PHE A 101 2.30 8.75 -6.70
N THR A 102 2.19 9.67 -7.65
CA THR A 102 2.55 11.08 -7.47
C THR A 102 1.52 12.01 -8.05
N SER A 103 1.26 13.15 -7.44
CA SER A 103 0.51 14.21 -8.11
C SER A 103 1.34 14.80 -9.26
N PRO A 104 0.71 15.35 -10.32
CA PRO A 104 1.42 16.09 -11.35
C PRO A 104 2.24 17.22 -10.73
N ASP A 105 3.44 17.46 -11.30
CA ASP A 105 4.34 18.55 -10.90
C ASP A 105 4.66 18.62 -9.39
N TYR A 106 4.59 17.50 -8.66
CA TYR A 106 4.84 17.47 -7.21
C TYR A 106 6.21 18.06 -6.84
N GLU A 107 7.19 17.96 -7.73
CA GLU A 107 8.54 18.50 -7.55
C GLU A 107 8.61 20.03 -7.59
N LYS A 108 7.59 20.70 -8.15
CA LYS A 108 7.47 22.16 -8.18
C LYS A 108 6.64 22.69 -7.01
N SER A 109 6.04 21.81 -6.21
CA SER A 109 5.17 22.18 -5.10
C SER A 109 5.99 22.70 -3.92
N GLU A 110 5.58 23.82 -3.33
CA GLU A 110 6.23 24.37 -2.13
C GLU A 110 6.11 23.46 -0.90
N LYS A 111 5.00 22.72 -0.84
CA LYS A 111 4.70 21.76 0.23
C LYS A 111 4.54 20.38 -0.38
N LEU A 112 5.14 19.37 0.26
CA LEU A 112 5.09 17.99 -0.18
C LEU A 112 4.53 17.10 0.93
N MET A 113 3.52 16.30 0.62
CA MET A 113 3.01 15.24 1.48
C MET A 113 3.49 13.88 0.97
N VAL A 114 4.15 13.14 1.84
CA VAL A 114 4.60 11.77 1.55
C VAL A 114 3.83 10.81 2.44
N LEU A 115 3.06 9.92 1.82
CA LEU A 115 2.26 8.90 2.51
C LEU A 115 2.96 7.54 2.43
N ILE A 116 3.16 6.94 3.60
CA ILE A 116 3.81 5.64 3.76
C ILE A 116 2.89 4.77 4.60
N HIS A 117 2.44 3.64 4.05
CA HIS A 117 1.62 2.68 4.79
C HIS A 117 2.48 1.84 5.76
N GLY A 118 1.82 1.16 6.70
CA GLY A 118 2.49 0.23 7.62
C GLY A 118 3.06 -1.02 6.94
N SER A 119 3.67 -1.91 7.73
CA SER A 119 4.20 -3.19 7.23
C SER A 119 3.11 -4.22 6.94
N GLY A 120 3.42 -5.23 6.11
CA GLY A 120 2.56 -6.40 5.89
C GLY A 120 1.92 -6.45 4.51
N VAL A 121 0.63 -6.81 4.46
CA VAL A 121 -0.11 -7.06 3.20
C VAL A 121 -0.76 -5.81 2.60
N VAL A 122 -0.64 -4.66 3.27
CA VAL A 122 -1.10 -3.37 2.74
C VAL A 122 -0.15 -2.85 1.66
N ARG A 123 -0.68 -2.03 0.75
CA ARG A 123 0.03 -1.42 -0.37
C ARG A 123 -0.30 0.07 -0.47
N ALA A 124 0.31 0.77 -1.43
CA ALA A 124 0.04 2.19 -1.69
C ALA A 124 -1.47 2.50 -1.67
N GLY A 125 -1.84 3.59 -1.00
CA GLY A 125 -3.23 4.03 -0.84
C GLY A 125 -3.98 3.39 0.33
N GLN A 126 -3.43 2.40 1.04
CA GLN A 126 -4.12 1.68 2.12
C GLN A 126 -3.53 1.98 3.49
N TRP A 127 -4.40 2.12 4.50
CA TRP A 127 -4.01 2.05 5.91
C TRP A 127 -4.15 0.65 6.47
N ALA A 128 -5.30 0.01 6.27
CA ALA A 128 -5.56 -1.33 6.77
C ALA A 128 -6.62 -2.04 5.92
N ARG A 129 -6.25 -3.20 5.38
CA ARG A 129 -7.16 -4.08 4.62
C ARG A 129 -8.43 -4.43 5.41
N SER A 130 -8.29 -4.75 6.70
CA SER A 130 -9.41 -5.12 7.55
C SER A 130 -10.40 -3.98 7.75
N ILE A 131 -9.93 -2.72 7.81
CA ILE A 131 -10.80 -1.55 7.92
C ILE A 131 -11.53 -1.31 6.60
N ILE A 132 -10.84 -1.42 5.46
CA ILE A 132 -11.49 -1.31 4.14
C ILE A 132 -12.62 -2.33 3.99
N ILE A 133 -12.38 -3.58 4.37
CA ILE A 133 -13.34 -4.69 4.19
C ILE A 133 -14.53 -4.60 5.15
N ASN A 134 -14.28 -4.26 6.42
CA ASN A 134 -15.32 -4.35 7.46
C ASN A 134 -16.00 -3.02 7.80
N LYS A 135 -15.44 -1.91 7.34
CA LYS A 135 -15.94 -0.57 7.62
C LYS A 135 -16.16 0.20 6.32
N ASP A 136 -15.15 0.89 5.82
CA ASP A 136 -15.28 1.72 4.62
C ASP A 136 -13.92 2.10 4.01
N LEU A 137 -13.95 2.54 2.75
CA LEU A 137 -12.79 3.10 2.05
C LEU A 137 -12.24 4.34 2.76
N LYS A 138 -13.10 5.21 3.29
CA LYS A 138 -12.70 6.51 3.85
C LYS A 138 -11.71 6.37 5.01
N SER A 139 -11.92 5.39 5.88
CA SER A 139 -11.13 5.12 7.08
C SER A 139 -10.02 4.09 6.81
N GLY A 140 -10.24 3.19 5.86
CA GLY A 140 -9.28 2.14 5.51
C GLY A 140 -8.20 2.58 4.51
N THR A 141 -8.38 3.71 3.83
CA THR A 141 -7.47 4.22 2.78
C THR A 141 -6.89 5.60 3.09
N GLN A 142 -5.89 5.97 2.30
CA GLN A 142 -5.20 7.25 2.35
C GLN A 142 -5.93 8.36 1.57
N LEU A 143 -7.05 8.05 0.89
CA LEU A 143 -7.73 8.94 -0.05
C LEU A 143 -8.17 10.27 0.57
N SER A 144 -8.68 10.25 1.79
CA SER A 144 -9.11 11.46 2.50
C SER A 144 -7.94 12.43 2.75
N TYR A 145 -6.76 11.90 3.06
CA TYR A 145 -5.53 12.67 3.24
C TYR A 145 -5.04 13.25 1.91
N ILE A 146 -5.06 12.44 0.85
CA ILE A 146 -4.67 12.85 -0.51
C ILE A 146 -5.53 14.02 -0.98
N ARG A 147 -6.86 13.89 -0.89
CA ARG A 147 -7.81 14.97 -1.24
C ARG A 147 -7.51 16.24 -0.46
N LYS A 148 -7.39 16.12 0.87
CA LYS A 148 -7.12 17.27 1.73
C LYS A 148 -5.79 17.95 1.39
N ALA A 149 -4.74 17.19 1.11
CA ALA A 149 -3.44 17.76 0.75
C ALA A 149 -3.47 18.48 -0.60
N LYS A 150 -4.18 17.92 -1.59
CA LYS A 150 -4.40 18.57 -2.88
C LYS A 150 -5.17 19.88 -2.71
N ASP A 151 -6.25 19.88 -1.91
CA ASP A 151 -7.05 21.08 -1.62
C ASP A 151 -6.20 22.19 -0.96
N GLU A 152 -5.20 21.81 -0.18
CA GLU A 152 -4.27 22.71 0.50
C GLU A 152 -3.02 23.07 -0.36
N GLY A 153 -2.98 22.63 -1.62
CA GLY A 153 -1.91 22.94 -2.58
C GLY A 153 -0.59 22.19 -2.34
N TYR A 154 -0.63 20.99 -1.76
CA TYR A 154 0.54 20.14 -1.60
C TYR A 154 0.77 19.28 -2.85
N GLY A 155 2.03 19.06 -3.20
CA GLY A 155 2.43 17.90 -4.00
C GLY A 155 2.23 16.63 -3.17
N VAL A 156 1.82 15.54 -3.79
CA VAL A 156 1.52 14.27 -3.10
C VAL A 156 2.40 13.16 -3.65
N ILE A 157 3.01 12.37 -2.77
CA ILE A 157 3.68 11.11 -3.09
C ILE A 157 3.10 10.01 -2.20
N VAL A 158 2.63 8.92 -2.81
CA VAL A 158 2.16 7.72 -2.13
C VAL A 158 3.12 6.57 -2.39
N MET A 159 3.76 6.10 -1.32
CA MET A 159 4.79 5.07 -1.38
C MET A 159 4.18 3.66 -1.36
N ASN A 160 4.81 2.73 -2.08
CA ASN A 160 4.44 1.31 -2.09
C ASN A 160 5.53 0.43 -1.47
N THR A 161 5.89 0.67 -0.21
CA THR A 161 7.09 0.09 0.43
C THR A 161 7.04 -1.42 0.64
N ASN A 162 5.86 -2.03 0.58
CA ASN A 162 5.68 -3.48 0.71
C ASN A 162 5.64 -4.21 -0.65
N ASP A 163 5.71 -3.49 -1.78
CA ASP A 163 5.85 -4.08 -3.12
C ASP A 163 7.32 -4.46 -3.37
N ASN A 164 7.78 -5.47 -2.62
CA ASN A 164 9.17 -5.93 -2.59
C ASN A 164 9.33 -7.36 -3.12
N THR A 165 8.24 -8.00 -3.53
CA THR A 165 8.20 -9.37 -4.06
C THR A 165 7.08 -9.46 -5.11
N ARG A 166 7.35 -10.10 -6.25
CA ARG A 166 6.39 -10.38 -7.32
C ARG A 166 6.56 -11.81 -7.78
N ASP A 167 5.48 -12.60 -7.74
CA ASP A 167 5.50 -14.02 -8.12
C ASP A 167 6.59 -14.86 -7.42
N GLY A 168 6.84 -14.55 -6.14
CA GLY A 168 7.89 -15.20 -5.33
C GLY A 168 9.32 -14.73 -5.64
N VAL A 169 9.50 -13.86 -6.63
CA VAL A 169 10.78 -13.21 -6.95
C VAL A 169 10.88 -11.92 -6.16
N ARG A 170 11.94 -11.78 -5.37
CA ARG A 170 12.23 -10.54 -4.66
C ARG A 170 12.51 -9.42 -5.67
N ILE A 171 11.80 -8.31 -5.55
CA ILE A 171 12.12 -7.09 -6.27
C ILE A 171 13.38 -6.50 -5.61
N PRO A 172 14.51 -6.43 -6.33
CA PRO A 172 15.73 -5.89 -5.76
C PRO A 172 15.51 -4.41 -5.42
N VAL A 173 15.89 -4.02 -4.20
CA VAL A 173 15.92 -2.63 -3.75
C VAL A 173 17.35 -2.36 -3.28
N SER A 174 18.21 -1.85 -4.16
CA SER A 174 19.59 -1.49 -3.80
C SER A 174 20.17 -0.37 -4.67
N LYS A 175 21.24 0.27 -4.15
CA LYS A 175 21.86 1.57 -4.50
C LYS A 175 21.97 1.87 -6.00
N LEU A 176 21.16 2.81 -6.54
CA LEU A 176 21.50 3.53 -7.77
C LEU A 176 21.41 5.05 -7.66
N PHE A 177 22.44 5.70 -8.20
CA PHE A 177 22.59 7.14 -8.32
C PHE A 177 22.18 7.58 -9.74
N GLY A 178 21.07 8.33 -9.87
CA GLY A 178 20.61 8.95 -11.12
C GLY A 178 19.69 10.15 -10.89
N ARG A 179 19.63 11.12 -11.83
CA ARG A 179 19.16 12.51 -11.61
C ARG A 179 17.67 12.65 -11.21
N TYR A 180 16.79 11.76 -11.66
CA TYR A 180 15.35 11.74 -11.31
C TYR A 180 14.98 10.60 -10.34
N GLY A 181 15.78 9.52 -10.33
CA GLY A 181 15.62 8.41 -9.40
C GLY A 181 16.11 8.73 -7.99
N LYS A 182 17.03 9.68 -7.81
CA LYS A 182 17.66 9.96 -6.50
C LYS A 182 16.64 10.28 -5.41
N PHE A 183 15.65 11.17 -5.62
CA PHE A 183 14.76 11.59 -4.53
C PHE A 183 13.83 10.45 -4.06
N VAL A 184 13.12 9.81 -5.00
CA VAL A 184 12.25 8.66 -4.72
C VAL A 184 13.06 7.48 -4.18
N PHE A 185 14.25 7.23 -4.72
CA PHE A 185 15.17 6.19 -4.24
C PHE A 185 15.71 6.49 -2.84
N TYR A 186 16.09 7.74 -2.54
CA TYR A 186 16.49 8.14 -1.20
C TYR A 186 15.30 8.00 -0.25
N LEU A 187 14.07 8.38 -0.64
CA LEU A 187 12.87 8.18 0.18
C LEU A 187 12.58 6.69 0.44
N HIS A 188 12.76 5.84 -0.57
CA HIS A 188 12.57 4.39 -0.46
C HIS A 188 13.67 3.72 0.38
N ILE A 189 14.93 4.15 0.22
CA ILE A 189 16.06 3.76 1.09
C ILE A 189 15.90 4.32 2.51
N ILE A 190 15.38 5.53 2.70
CA ILE A 190 15.16 6.15 4.02
C ILE A 190 14.30 5.24 4.90
N ILE A 191 13.40 4.46 4.30
CA ILE A 191 12.39 3.65 5.01
C ILE A 191 12.82 2.19 5.20
N ILE A 192 13.68 1.64 4.33
CA ILE A 192 14.10 0.23 4.40
C ILE A 192 15.60 0.16 4.69
N ASN A 193 16.00 -0.13 5.94
CA ASN A 193 17.40 -0.08 6.33
C ASN A 193 17.88 -1.27 7.18
N LYS A 194 19.21 -1.47 7.11
CA LYS A 194 19.93 -2.73 7.36
C LYS A 194 20.57 -2.82 8.76
N ASP A 195 20.73 -1.70 9.47
CA ASP A 195 21.26 -1.61 10.86
C ASP A 195 20.90 -0.27 11.54
N LEU A 196 21.25 -0.04 12.81
CA LEU A 196 20.91 1.17 13.58
C LEU A 196 21.52 2.51 13.07
N LYS A 197 22.60 2.49 12.27
CA LYS A 197 23.16 3.71 11.65
C LYS A 197 22.43 4.08 10.37
N SER A 198 21.88 3.10 9.67
CA SER A 198 21.07 3.27 8.47
C SER A 198 19.57 3.29 8.77
N GLY A 199 19.12 2.64 9.84
CA GLY A 199 17.73 2.29 10.16
C GLY A 199 17.03 3.22 11.12
N THR A 200 17.59 4.41 11.30
CA THR A 200 16.92 5.49 12.02
C THR A 200 16.69 6.65 11.06
N GLN A 201 15.58 7.35 11.25
CA GLN A 201 15.31 8.58 10.49
C GLN A 201 16.28 9.72 10.87
N LEU A 202 17.15 9.53 11.87
CA LEU A 202 17.95 10.58 12.52
C LEU A 202 18.94 11.30 11.59
N SER A 203 19.64 10.58 10.72
CA SER A 203 20.57 11.21 9.77
C SER A 203 19.84 12.13 8.80
N TYR A 204 18.62 11.75 8.41
CA TYR A 204 17.77 12.52 7.50
C TYR A 204 17.09 13.69 8.19
N ILE A 205 16.61 13.50 9.42
CA ILE A 205 16.07 14.57 10.27
C ILE A 205 17.13 15.65 10.48
N ARG A 206 18.38 15.27 10.74
CA ARG A 206 19.49 16.22 10.90
C ARG A 206 19.74 17.00 9.62
N LYS A 207 19.90 16.31 8.49
CA LYS A 207 20.10 16.96 7.19
C LYS A 207 18.96 17.92 6.83
N ALA A 208 17.70 17.52 7.05
CA ALA A 208 16.55 18.38 6.79
C ALA A 208 16.56 19.63 7.69
N LYS A 209 16.93 19.49 8.96
CA LYS A 209 17.10 20.64 9.86
C LYS A 209 18.26 21.56 9.43
N ASP A 210 19.37 20.99 9.00
CA ASP A 210 20.54 21.76 8.51
C ASP A 210 20.22 22.56 7.24
N GLU A 211 19.27 22.07 6.42
CA GLU A 211 18.75 22.76 5.24
C GLU A 211 17.56 23.70 5.55
N GLY A 212 17.18 23.87 6.83
CA GLY A 212 16.17 24.82 7.28
C GLY A 212 14.72 24.31 7.29
N TYR A 213 14.49 23.01 7.06
CA TYR A 213 13.15 22.43 7.06
C TYR A 213 12.62 22.13 8.47
N GLY A 214 11.32 22.34 8.66
CA GLY A 214 10.58 21.79 9.81
C GLY A 214 10.38 20.28 9.64
N VAL A 215 10.68 19.50 10.68
CA VAL A 215 10.60 18.03 10.63
C VAL A 215 9.62 17.51 11.67
N ILE A 216 8.59 16.79 11.22
CA ILE A 216 7.65 16.06 12.08
C ILE A 216 7.92 14.57 11.91
N VAL A 217 8.16 13.89 13.03
CA VAL A 217 8.34 12.43 13.08
C VAL A 217 7.10 11.83 13.70
N MET A 218 6.40 10.98 12.96
CA MET A 218 5.21 10.28 13.43
C MET A 218 5.53 8.80 13.64
N ASN A 219 5.18 8.28 14.80
CA ASN A 219 5.26 6.84 15.07
C ASN A 219 3.97 6.19 14.55
N THR A 220 4.07 5.35 13.52
CA THR A 220 2.92 4.73 12.85
C THR A 220 2.63 3.30 13.30
N ASN A 221 3.44 2.74 14.21
CA ASN A 221 3.34 1.34 14.65
C ASN A 221 3.29 1.18 16.18
N ASP A 222 3.07 2.25 16.94
CA ASP A 222 2.88 2.14 18.39
C ASP A 222 1.46 1.68 18.72
N ASN A 223 1.23 0.39 18.50
CA ASN A 223 -0.03 -0.24 18.87
C ASN A 223 -0.01 -0.69 20.32
N THR A 224 1.08 -0.45 21.08
CA THR A 224 1.28 -0.99 22.43
C THR A 224 2.10 -0.04 23.30
N ARG A 225 1.48 0.53 24.33
CA ARG A 225 2.19 1.29 25.37
C ARG A 225 2.37 0.41 26.60
N ASP A 226 3.60 0.25 27.07
CA ASP A 226 3.94 -0.57 28.26
C ASP A 226 3.41 -2.02 28.19
N GLY A 227 3.41 -2.61 26.98
CA GLY A 227 2.91 -3.98 26.75
C GLY A 227 1.39 -4.10 26.62
N VAL A 228 0.65 -3.00 26.72
CA VAL A 228 -0.81 -2.97 26.57
C VAL A 228 -1.18 -2.42 25.20
N ARG A 229 -1.99 -3.18 24.44
CA ARG A 229 -2.46 -2.74 23.12
C ARG A 229 -3.31 -1.48 23.26
N ILE A 230 -2.90 -0.39 22.61
CA ILE A 230 -3.61 0.88 22.60
C ILE A 230 -4.76 0.74 21.58
N PRO A 231 -6.00 1.16 21.92
CA PRO A 231 -7.15 1.08 21.03
C PRO A 231 -6.98 1.85 19.72
#